data_AF-A0A2H3JFZ8-F1
#
_entry.id   AF-A0A2H3JFZ8-F1
#
_cell.length_a   1.000
_cell.length_b   1.000
_cell.length_c   1.000
_cell.angle_alpha   90.00
_cell.angle_beta   90.00
_cell.angle_gamma   90.00
#
_symmetry.space_group_name_H-M   'P 1'
#
loop_
_entity.id
_entity.type
_entity.pdbx_description
1 polymer ?
#
loop_
_entity_poly.entity_id
_entity_poly.type
_entity_poly.pdbx_seq_one_letter_code
_entity_poly.pdbx_strand_id
1 'polypeptide(L)'
;MHPNDESVISWISRSQRRFEESQLGNYDWAGMFRDSKNDPRLDVADYMGPMEVRSVDNQRGWGTIATRDVKPGELLLVSKAFDYFTTKDETDGL
;
A
#
# COMPACT_ATOMS: atom_id res chain seq x y z
N MET A 1 24.34 -12.98 6.41
CA MET A 1 22.95 -12.73 6.85
C MET A 1 22.32 -14.08 7.12
N HIS A 2 22.20 -14.43 8.39
CA HIS A 2 21.65 -15.70 8.84
C HIS A 2 20.15 -15.53 9.17
N PRO A 3 19.30 -16.53 8.92
CA PRO A 3 17.85 -16.41 9.14
C PRO A 3 17.42 -16.04 10.57
N ASN A 4 18.28 -16.29 11.56
CA ASN A 4 18.03 -15.97 12.96
C ASN A 4 18.62 -14.63 13.41
N ASP A 5 19.23 -13.86 12.50
CA ASP A 5 19.66 -12.50 12.82
C ASP A 5 18.41 -11.65 13.10
N GLU A 6 18.41 -10.84 14.17
CA GLU A 6 17.26 -10.02 14.57
C GLU A 6 16.76 -9.10 13.43
N SER A 7 17.68 -8.59 12.62
CA SER A 7 17.37 -7.78 11.45
C SER A 7 16.57 -8.58 10.41
N VAL A 8 16.91 -9.84 10.16
CA VAL A 8 16.21 -10.73 9.23
C VAL A 8 14.80 -11.03 9.73
N ILE A 9 14.67 -11.36 11.02
CA ILE A 9 13.37 -11.63 11.65
C ILE A 9 12.45 -10.41 11.52
N SER A 10 12.97 -9.20 11.77
CA SER A 10 12.23 -7.95 11.60
C SER A 10 11.76 -7.75 10.16
N TRP A 11 12.63 -7.97 9.17
CA TRP A 11 12.27 -7.86 7.75
C TRP A 11 11.22 -8.87 7.32
N ILE A 12 11.30 -10.12 7.80
CA ILE A 12 10.31 -11.16 7.51
C ILE A 12 8.95 -10.75 8.08
N SER A 13 8.91 -10.30 9.34
CA SER A 13 7.67 -9.87 9.99
C SER A 13 7.00 -8.70 9.24
N ARG A 14 7.78 -7.69 8.83
CA ARG A 14 7.28 -6.56 8.05
C ARG A 14 6.74 -6.99 6.68
N SER A 15 7.46 -7.88 6.01
CA SER A 15 7.05 -8.40 4.70
C SER A 15 5.75 -9.19 4.78
N GLN A 16 5.61 -10.04 5.81
CA GLN A 16 4.40 -10.82 6.06
C GLN A 16 3.20 -9.90 6.30
N ARG A 17 3.36 -8.87 7.14
CA ARG A 17 2.31 -7.89 7.42
C ARG A 17 1.86 -7.18 6.14
N ARG A 18 2.80 -6.70 5.32
CA ARG A 18 2.49 -6.05 4.04
C ARG A 18 1.80 -6.97 3.05
N PHE A 19 2.15 -8.26 3.08
CA PHE A 19 1.46 -9.25 2.26
C PHE A 19 -0.01 -9.38 2.69
N GLU A 20 -0.29 -9.54 3.99
CA GLU A 20 -1.65 -9.62 4.52
C GLU A 20 -2.48 -8.36 4.24
N GLU A 21 -1.88 -7.18 4.42
CA GLU A 21 -2.48 -5.89 4.05
C GLU A 21 -2.87 -5.87 2.56
N SER A 22 -1.93 -6.21 1.67
CA SER A 22 -2.17 -6.15 0.22
C SER A 22 -3.16 -7.17 -0.30
N GLN A 23 -3.24 -8.35 0.32
CA GLN A 23 -4.09 -9.44 -0.14
C GLN A 23 -5.47 -9.42 0.51
N LEU A 24 -5.55 -9.04 1.79
CA LEU A 24 -6.75 -9.20 2.60
C LEU A 24 -7.34 -7.86 3.04
N GLY A 25 -6.59 -6.76 2.93
CA GLY A 25 -7.03 -5.46 3.44
C GLY A 25 -7.04 -5.40 4.97
N ASN A 26 -6.24 -6.25 5.63
CA ASN A 26 -6.16 -6.33 7.08
C ASN A 26 -5.15 -5.30 7.60
N TYR A 27 -5.65 -4.18 8.11
CA TYR A 27 -4.84 -3.08 8.65
C TYR A 27 -5.08 -2.87 10.14
N ASP A 28 -4.01 -2.57 10.89
CA ASP A 28 -4.12 -1.97 12.22
C ASP A 28 -4.31 -0.44 12.07
N TRP A 29 -5.56 -0.03 11.83
CA TRP A 29 -5.91 1.38 11.65
C TRP A 29 -5.48 2.28 12.82
N ALA A 30 -5.59 1.78 14.05
CA ALA A 30 -5.24 2.54 15.24
C ALA A 30 -3.72 2.71 15.38
N GLY A 31 -2.96 1.65 15.05
CA GLY A 31 -1.51 1.71 14.92
C GLY A 31 -1.07 2.69 13.85
N MET A 32 -1.62 2.56 12.65
CA MET A 32 -1.32 3.46 11.52
C MET A 32 -1.55 4.92 11.86
N PHE A 33 -2.69 5.26 12.50
CA PHE A 33 -2.97 6.64 12.90
C PHE A 33 -2.04 7.17 13.98
N ARG A 34 -1.53 6.30 14.86
CA ARG A 34 -0.54 6.70 15.87
C ARG A 34 0.81 6.94 15.21
N ASP A 35 1.22 6.06 14.31
CA ASP A 35 2.51 6.12 13.63
C ASP A 35 2.56 7.34 12.67
N SER A 36 1.43 7.67 12.03
CA SER A 36 1.33 8.79 11.09
C SER A 36 1.56 10.15 11.74
N LYS A 37 1.48 10.24 13.07
CA LYS A 37 1.77 11.48 13.81
C LYS A 37 3.27 11.74 13.94
N ASN A 38 4.08 10.71 13.79
CA ASN A 38 5.54 10.78 13.97
C ASN A 38 6.28 10.67 12.63
N ASP A 39 5.76 9.88 11.70
CA ASP A 39 6.37 9.67 10.38
C ASP A 39 5.30 9.77 9.27
N PRO A 40 5.46 10.69 8.30
CA PRO A 40 4.59 10.71 7.13
C PRO A 40 4.74 9.48 6.22
N ARG A 41 5.81 8.68 6.37
CA ARG A 41 6.11 7.49 5.57
C ARG A 41 5.73 6.21 6.31
N LEU A 42 4.44 5.90 6.33
CA LEU A 42 3.95 4.64 6.87
C LEU A 42 4.42 3.43 6.04
N ASP A 43 5.01 2.42 6.70
CA ASP A 43 5.33 1.13 6.10
C ASP A 43 4.11 0.22 6.04
N VAL A 44 3.16 0.59 5.19
CA VAL A 44 1.91 -0.14 4.92
C VAL A 44 1.79 -0.44 3.43
N ALA A 45 1.17 -1.56 3.06
CA ALA A 45 0.91 -1.88 1.67
C ALA A 45 -0.39 -1.21 1.16
N ASP A 46 -0.47 -1.02 -0.15
CA ASP A 46 -1.74 -0.68 -0.80
C ASP A 46 -2.60 -1.94 -0.93
N TYR A 47 -3.92 -1.78 -0.93
CA TYR A 47 -4.89 -2.86 -1.07
C TYR A 47 -5.85 -2.56 -2.22
N MET A 48 -6.09 -3.56 -3.06
CA MET A 48 -7.15 -3.54 -4.07
C MET A 48 -8.11 -4.70 -3.82
N GLY A 49 -9.36 -4.37 -3.54
CA GLY A 49 -10.44 -5.32 -3.36
C GLY A 49 -11.03 -5.80 -4.69
N PRO A 50 -12.30 -6.21 -4.73
CA PRO A 50 -12.96 -6.73 -5.93
C PRO A 50 -13.27 -5.62 -6.95
N MET A 51 -12.25 -4.98 -7.49
CA MET A 51 -12.36 -3.92 -8.49
C MET A 51 -11.27 -4.03 -9.56
N GLU A 52 -11.57 -3.52 -10.74
CA GLU A 52 -10.65 -3.39 -11.86
C GLU A 52 -10.73 -2.01 -12.49
N VAL A 53 -9.62 -1.52 -13.02
CA VAL A 53 -9.59 -0.30 -13.83
C VAL A 53 -9.69 -0.70 -15.30
N ARG A 54 -10.76 -0.29 -15.97
CA ARG A 54 -11.02 -0.63 -17.37
C ARG A 54 -11.59 0.55 -18.16
N SER A 55 -11.43 0.50 -19.47
CA SER A 55 -12.11 1.44 -20.37
C SER A 55 -13.63 1.26 -20.25
N VAL A 56 -14.33 2.37 -20.06
CA VAL A 56 -15.78 2.42 -20.00
C VAL A 56 -16.27 3.02 -21.31
N ASP A 57 -17.05 2.24 -22.06
CA ASP A 57 -17.65 2.70 -23.31
C ASP A 57 -18.56 3.92 -23.05
N ASN A 58 -18.72 4.77 -24.07
CA ASN A 58 -19.44 6.06 -24.05
C ASN A 58 -18.65 7.28 -23.51
N GLN A 59 -17.41 7.48 -23.98
CA GLN A 59 -16.65 8.74 -23.81
C GLN A 59 -16.25 9.09 -22.36
N ARG A 60 -16.38 8.16 -21.40
CA ARG A 60 -16.04 8.40 -19.99
C ARG A 60 -14.59 8.04 -19.64
N GLY A 61 -13.85 7.43 -20.57
CA GLY A 61 -12.46 7.06 -20.38
C GLY A 61 -12.32 5.84 -19.48
N TRP A 62 -11.26 5.80 -18.67
CA TRP A 62 -10.99 4.71 -17.74
C TRP A 62 -11.77 4.91 -16.43
N GLY A 63 -12.42 3.85 -15.97
CA GLY A 63 -13.19 3.84 -14.73
C GLY A 63 -12.81 2.65 -13.87
N THR A 64 -13.09 2.78 -12.57
CA THR A 64 -13.01 1.67 -11.61
C THR A 64 -14.35 0.95 -11.59
N ILE A 65 -14.34 -0.36 -11.86
CA ILE A 65 -15.52 -1.21 -11.96
C ILE A 65 -15.40 -2.34 -10.95
N ALA A 66 -16.46 -2.60 -10.18
CA ALA A 66 -16.51 -3.73 -9.27
C ALA A 66 -16.60 -5.05 -10.05
N THR A 67 -15.83 -6.07 -9.64
CA THR A 67 -15.81 -7.40 -10.29
C THR A 67 -16.85 -8.36 -9.72
N ARG A 68 -17.48 -7.98 -8.60
CA ARG A 68 -18.63 -8.66 -7.99
C ARG A 68 -19.46 -7.67 -7.17
N ASP A 69 -20.61 -8.10 -6.68
CA ASP A 69 -21.41 -7.32 -5.73
C ASP A 69 -20.59 -6.95 -4.49
N VAL A 70 -20.66 -5.68 -4.12
CA VAL A 70 -19.97 -5.07 -2.98
C VAL A 70 -20.99 -4.73 -1.90
N LYS A 71 -20.72 -5.12 -0.65
CA LYS A 71 -21.61 -4.78 0.46
C LYS A 71 -21.28 -3.39 1.02
N PRO A 72 -22.27 -2.65 1.54
CA PRO A 72 -22.00 -1.42 2.27
C PRO A 72 -21.00 -1.66 3.41
N GLY A 73 -19.96 -0.81 3.49
CA GLY A 73 -18.90 -0.90 4.49
C GLY A 73 -17.72 -1.83 4.11
N GLU A 74 -17.74 -2.45 2.94
CA GLU A 74 -16.62 -3.25 2.45
C GLU A 74 -15.45 -2.36 2.01
N LEU A 75 -14.22 -2.75 2.37
CA LEU A 75 -13.00 -2.07 1.95
C LEU A 75 -12.71 -2.39 0.47
N LEU A 76 -12.52 -1.36 -0.36
CA LEU A 76 -12.26 -1.53 -1.79
C LEU A 76 -10.86 -1.12 -2.22
N LEU A 77 -10.33 -0.06 -1.62
CA LEU A 77 -9.05 0.51 -1.98
C LEU A 77 -8.40 1.14 -0.75
N VAL A 78 -7.12 0.87 -0.57
CA VAL A 78 -6.23 1.63 0.31
C VAL A 78 -5.02 2.00 -0.52
N SER A 79 -4.67 3.28 -0.54
CA SER A 79 -3.49 3.79 -1.24
C SER A 79 -2.84 4.89 -0.41
N LYS A 80 -1.52 5.00 -0.49
CA LYS A 80 -0.79 6.12 0.10
C LYS A 80 -1.12 7.43 -0.63
N ALA A 81 -1.42 8.48 0.13
CA ALA A 81 -1.83 9.77 -0.43
C ALA A 81 -0.70 10.53 -1.15
N PHE A 82 0.56 10.26 -0.79
CA PHE A 82 1.73 10.91 -1.37
C PHE A 82 2.85 9.88 -1.53
N ASP A 83 3.58 10.01 -2.63
CA ASP A 83 4.83 9.29 -2.86
C ASP A 83 5.99 10.30 -2.86
N TYR A 84 7.13 9.88 -2.32
CA TYR A 84 8.30 10.75 -2.16
C TYR A 84 9.39 10.31 -3.13
N PHE A 85 9.62 11.14 -4.15
CA PHE A 85 10.72 10.93 -5.09
C PHE A 85 11.88 11.85 -4.70
N THR A 86 13.08 11.28 -4.53
CA THR A 86 14.31 12.06 -4.44
C THR A 86 15.09 11.86 -5.72
N THR A 87 15.28 12.92 -6.51
CA THR A 87 16.25 12.89 -7.59
C THR A 87 17.64 13.03 -6.96
N LYS A 88 18.55 12.09 -7.25
CA LYS A 88 19.96 12.30 -6.92
C LYS A 88 20.44 13.48 -7.76
N ASP A 89 20.93 14.53 -7.12
CA ASP A 89 21.68 15.57 -7.84
C ASP A 89 22.99 14.97 -8.33
N GLU A 90 23.25 15.06 -9.64
CA GLU A 90 24.52 14.70 -10.27
C GLU A 90 25.61 15.75 -9.95
N THR A 91 25.99 15.87 -8.67
CA THR A 91 27.21 16.60 -8.29
C THR A 91 27.95 15.89 -7.16
N ASP A 92 28.45 14.69 -7.44
CA ASP A 92 29.61 14.11 -6.76
C ASP A 92 30.55 13.58 -7.84
N GLY A 93 31.35 14.49 -8.40
CA GLY A 93 32.23 14.19 -9.53
C GLY A 93 33.10 15.37 -9.97
N LEU A 94 33.80 16.02 -9.04
CA LEU A 94 35.04 16.75 -9.29
C LEU A 94 36.04 16.45 -8.16
#